data_AF-A0A969KP24-F1
#
_entry.id   AF-A0A969KP24-F1
#
_cell.length_a   1.000
_cell.length_b   1.000
_cell.length_c   1.000
_cell.angle_alpha   90.00
_cell.angle_beta   90.00
_cell.angle_gamma   90.00
#
_symmetry.space_group_name_H-M   'P 1'
#
loop_
_entity.id
_entity.type
_entity.pdbx_description
1 polymer ?
#
loop_
_entity_poly.entity_id
_entity_poly.type
_entity_poly.pdbx_seq_one_letter_code
_entity_poly.pdbx_strand_id
1 'polypeptide(L)'
;NDLFVNIKVDREERPDLDAIYMDAVQAMTGQGGWPMSVFLLPDGSPFYGGTYFPPEPRYGMPSFKQLLMSVSDAFHNRREQVEGQAGRMTEALSRSAFLQSSANDLSTAILDEAMAPASSSL
;
A
#
# COMPACT_ATOMS: atom_id res chain seq x y z
N ASN A 1 -0.30 -4.91 -25.43
CA ASN A 1 -0.29 -4.05 -24.22
C ASN A 1 1.17 -3.91 -23.90
N ASP A 2 1.73 -2.78 -24.30
CA ASP A 2 3.19 -2.67 -24.47
C ASP A 2 3.77 -1.68 -23.45
N LEU A 3 2.91 -1.06 -22.64
CA LEU A 3 3.25 -0.01 -21.69
C LEU A 3 3.39 -0.53 -20.24
N PHE A 4 2.85 -1.70 -19.94
CA PHE A 4 2.77 -2.24 -18.58
C PHE A 4 3.06 -3.73 -18.54
N VAL A 5 3.78 -4.15 -17.49
CA VAL A 5 3.82 -5.54 -17.04
C VAL A 5 2.67 -5.73 -16.04
N ASN A 6 1.61 -6.43 -16.46
CA ASN A 6 0.45 -6.66 -15.63
C ASN A 6 0.67 -7.86 -14.72
N ILE A 7 0.59 -7.67 -13.40
CA ILE A 7 0.67 -8.74 -12.40
C ILE A 7 -0.69 -8.87 -11.72
N LYS A 8 -1.23 -10.09 -11.69
CA LYS A 8 -2.40 -10.43 -10.88
C LYS A 8 -1.91 -11.15 -9.63
N VAL A 9 -2.37 -10.67 -8.49
CA VAL A 9 -2.03 -11.24 -7.18
C VAL A 9 -3.31 -11.76 -6.57
N ASP A 10 -3.27 -12.99 -6.08
CA ASP A 10 -4.30 -13.54 -5.22
C ASP A 10 -3.95 -13.20 -3.76
N ARG A 11 -4.85 -12.49 -3.07
CA ARG A 11 -4.65 -12.07 -1.68
C ARG A 11 -4.73 -13.22 -0.68
N GLU A 12 -5.41 -14.31 -1.02
CA GLU A 12 -5.48 -15.48 -0.14
C GLU A 12 -4.15 -16.23 -0.16
N GLU A 13 -3.47 -16.22 -1.31
CA GLU A 13 -2.13 -16.81 -1.46
C GLU A 13 -1.00 -15.87 -1.03
N ARG A 14 -1.18 -14.55 -1.20
CA ARG A 14 -0.19 -13.50 -0.86
C ARG A 14 -0.77 -12.39 0.02
N PRO A 15 -1.23 -12.72 1.25
CA PRO A 15 -1.75 -11.72 2.18
C PRO A 15 -0.68 -10.70 2.61
N ASP A 16 0.60 -11.07 2.53
CA ASP A 16 1.75 -10.20 2.76
C ASP A 16 1.81 -9.03 1.77
N LEU A 17 1.65 -9.31 0.46
CA LEU A 17 1.64 -8.28 -0.57
C LEU A 17 0.37 -7.44 -0.51
N ASP A 18 -0.76 -8.08 -0.23
CA ASP A 18 -2.05 -7.39 -0.09
C ASP A 18 -1.98 -6.34 1.03
N ALA A 19 -1.46 -6.71 2.21
CA ALA A 19 -1.32 -5.78 3.34
C ALA A 19 -0.40 -4.60 3.00
N ILE A 20 0.80 -4.85 2.45
CA ILE A 20 1.77 -3.80 2.10
C ILE A 20 1.18 -2.79 1.11
N TYR A 21 0.50 -3.29 0.07
CA TYR A 21 -0.05 -2.41 -0.95
C TYR A 21 -1.39 -1.77 -0.56
N MET A 22 -2.15 -2.40 0.35
CA MET A 22 -3.32 -1.78 0.96
C MET A 22 -2.92 -0.56 1.79
N ASP A 23 -1.88 -0.69 2.62
CA ASP A 23 -1.34 0.43 3.39
C ASP A 23 -0.87 1.56 2.46
N ALA A 24 -0.26 1.23 1.33
CA ALA A 24 0.17 2.22 0.34
C ALA A 24 -1.02 2.99 -0.25
N VAL A 25 -2.08 2.27 -0.64
CA VAL A 25 -3.30 2.87 -1.19
C VAL A 25 -4.01 3.74 -0.15
N GLN A 26 -4.09 3.29 1.10
CA GLN A 26 -4.65 4.07 2.19
C GLN A 26 -3.83 5.33 2.47
N ALA A 27 -2.51 5.24 2.47
CA ALA A 27 -1.63 6.40 2.64
C ALA A 27 -1.78 7.42 1.49
N MET A 28 -2.00 6.95 0.26
CA MET A 28 -2.19 7.84 -0.90
C MET A 28 -3.57 8.48 -0.97
N THR A 29 -4.62 7.75 -0.60
CA THR A 29 -6.00 8.12 -0.92
C THR A 29 -6.90 8.35 0.30
N GLY A 30 -6.45 7.98 1.49
CA GLY A 30 -7.25 7.97 2.72
C GLY A 30 -8.36 6.90 2.74
N GLN A 31 -8.38 6.02 1.75
CA GLN A 31 -9.37 4.95 1.59
C GLN A 31 -8.66 3.65 1.21
N GLY A 32 -9.28 2.52 1.50
CA GLY A 32 -8.77 1.19 1.15
C GLY A 32 -9.90 0.29 0.69
N GLY A 33 -9.54 -0.81 0.03
CA GLY A 33 -10.49 -1.83 -0.40
C GLY A 33 -10.14 -2.49 -1.72
N TRP A 34 -11.02 -3.41 -2.13
CA TRP A 34 -10.86 -4.18 -3.36
C TRP A 34 -11.98 -3.86 -4.37
N PRO A 35 -11.75 -4.00 -5.68
CA PRO A 35 -10.47 -4.35 -6.30
C PRO A 35 -9.41 -3.28 -6.07
N MET A 36 -8.16 -3.69 -5.90
CA MET A 36 -7.02 -2.81 -5.67
C MET A 36 -6.12 -2.79 -6.90
N SER A 37 -5.73 -1.60 -7.37
CA SER A 37 -4.77 -1.43 -8.45
C SER A 37 -3.65 -0.50 -8.00
N VAL A 38 -2.41 -0.98 -8.10
CA VAL A 38 -1.21 -0.24 -7.67
C VAL A 38 -0.19 -0.23 -8.80
N PHE A 39 0.44 0.92 -9.01
CA PHE A 39 1.48 1.13 -10.00
C PHE A 39 2.82 1.27 -9.30
N LEU A 40 3.77 0.44 -9.73
CA LEU A 40 5.06 0.25 -9.09
C LEU A 40 6.19 0.63 -10.04
N LEU A 41 7.30 1.11 -9.48
CA LEU A 41 8.58 1.11 -10.18
C LEU A 41 9.13 -0.34 -10.29
N PRO A 42 10.13 -0.60 -11.16
CA PRO A 42 10.68 -1.94 -11.35
C PRO A 42 11.27 -2.59 -10.10
N ASP A 43 11.64 -1.78 -9.09
CA ASP A 43 12.12 -2.23 -7.78
C ASP A 43 10.99 -2.63 -6.81
N GLY A 44 9.72 -2.47 -7.21
CA GLY A 44 8.53 -2.77 -6.41
C GLY A 44 8.00 -1.59 -5.59
N SER A 45 8.65 -0.42 -5.65
CA SER A 45 8.24 0.76 -4.89
C SER A 45 6.94 1.36 -5.45
N PRO A 46 5.87 1.54 -4.64
CA PRO A 46 4.59 2.06 -5.11
C PRO A 46 4.62 3.58 -5.26
N PHE A 47 4.12 4.09 -6.40
CA PHE A 47 4.05 5.54 -6.65
C PHE A 47 2.64 6.05 -6.94
N TYR A 48 1.71 5.17 -7.26
CA TYR A 48 0.29 5.50 -7.43
C TYR A 48 -0.56 4.27 -7.14
N GLY A 49 -1.78 4.46 -6.67
CA GLY A 49 -2.71 3.37 -6.46
C GLY A 49 -4.10 3.87 -6.11
N GLY A 50 -5.06 2.95 -6.16
CA GLY A 50 -6.43 3.19 -5.78
C GLY A 50 -7.23 1.90 -5.80
N THR A 51 -8.51 2.03 -5.48
CA THR A 51 -9.44 0.91 -5.47
C THR A 51 -10.03 0.70 -6.88
N TYR A 52 -11.29 1.04 -7.05
CA TYR A 52 -12.03 0.84 -8.30
C TYR A 52 -11.88 2.03 -9.25
N PHE A 53 -11.48 1.75 -10.49
CA PHE A 53 -11.52 2.69 -11.61
C PHE A 53 -12.54 2.23 -12.65
N PRO A 54 -13.49 3.10 -13.06
CA PRO A 54 -14.56 2.74 -13.98
C PRO A 54 -14.04 2.54 -15.41
N PRO A 55 -14.74 1.74 -16.24
CA PRO A 55 -14.39 1.60 -17.65
C PRO A 55 -14.57 2.90 -18.44
N GLU A 56 -15.50 3.76 -18.00
CA GLU A 56 -15.79 5.08 -18.59
C GLU A 56 -15.76 6.16 -17.51
N PRO A 57 -15.42 7.42 -17.84
CA PRO A 57 -15.35 8.49 -16.86
C PRO A 57 -16.72 8.72 -16.20
N ARG A 58 -16.76 8.80 -14.87
CA ARG A 58 -18.00 9.05 -14.11
C ARG A 58 -17.73 9.72 -12.78
N TYR A 59 -18.64 10.58 -12.34
CA TYR A 59 -18.56 11.28 -11.04
C TYR A 59 -17.21 11.99 -10.79
N GLY A 60 -16.63 12.58 -11.83
CA GLY A 60 -15.33 13.26 -11.75
C GLY A 60 -14.11 12.34 -11.69
N MET A 61 -14.31 11.01 -11.78
CA MET A 61 -13.23 10.02 -11.83
C MET A 61 -12.86 9.69 -13.28
N PRO A 62 -11.56 9.64 -13.63
CA PRO A 62 -11.12 9.19 -14.94
C PRO A 62 -11.46 7.71 -15.15
N SER A 63 -11.58 7.31 -16.42
CA SER A 63 -11.65 5.88 -16.72
C SER A 63 -10.32 5.18 -16.44
N PHE A 64 -10.35 3.86 -16.24
CA PHE A 64 -9.13 3.08 -16.08
C PHE A 64 -8.19 3.24 -17.28
N LYS A 65 -8.73 3.35 -18.50
CA LYS A 65 -7.94 3.64 -19.71
C LYS A 65 -7.25 5.00 -19.63
N GLN A 66 -7.95 6.05 -19.22
CA GLN A 66 -7.35 7.39 -19.06
C GLN A 66 -6.29 7.41 -17.97
N LEU A 67 -6.51 6.67 -16.89
CA LEU A 67 -5.52 6.49 -15.83
C LEU A 67 -4.25 5.83 -16.38
N LEU A 68 -4.37 4.72 -17.10
CA LEU A 68 -3.23 4.02 -17.70
C LEU A 68 -2.41 4.94 -18.61
N MET A 69 -3.06 5.75 -19.45
CA MET A 69 -2.36 6.71 -20.30
C MET A 69 -1.62 7.78 -19.48
N SER A 70 -2.26 8.31 -18.44
CA SER A 70 -1.67 9.33 -17.56
C SER A 70 -0.48 8.80 -16.76
N VAL A 71 -0.57 7.55 -16.28
CA VAL A 71 0.51 6.88 -15.55
C VAL A 71 1.69 6.61 -16.49
N SER A 72 1.43 6.11 -17.70
CA SER A 72 2.47 5.89 -18.70
C SER A 72 3.18 7.19 -19.07
N ASP A 73 2.43 8.27 -19.32
CA ASP A 73 2.99 9.59 -19.61
C ASP A 73 3.84 10.11 -18.44
N ALA A 74 3.36 10.00 -17.20
CA ALA A 74 4.13 10.41 -16.02
C ALA A 74 5.45 9.63 -15.89
N PHE A 75 5.42 8.31 -16.09
CA PHE A 75 6.60 7.46 -16.00
C PHE A 75 7.68 7.81 -17.02
N HIS A 76 7.29 8.12 -18.26
CA HIS A 76 8.23 8.41 -19.35
C HIS A 76 8.69 9.88 -19.36
N ASN A 77 7.78 10.82 -19.10
CA ASN A 77 8.03 12.25 -19.29
C ASN A 77 8.27 13.02 -17.98
N ARG A 78 7.95 12.43 -16.82
CA ARG A 78 8.10 13.06 -15.49
C ARG A 78 8.73 12.09 -14.49
N ARG A 79 9.76 11.36 -14.94
CA ARG A 79 10.38 10.25 -14.21
C ARG A 79 10.84 10.61 -12.79
N GLU A 80 11.50 11.75 -12.64
CA GLU A 80 11.98 12.22 -11.33
C GLU A 80 10.84 12.44 -10.33
N GLN A 81 9.68 12.93 -10.79
CA GLN A 81 8.51 13.12 -9.92
C GLN A 81 7.93 11.78 -9.47
N VAL A 82 7.93 10.80 -10.37
CA VAL A 82 7.49 9.42 -10.07
C VAL A 82 8.41 8.77 -9.04
N GLU A 83 9.72 8.87 -9.23
CA GLU A 83 10.72 8.35 -8.28
C GLU A 83 10.64 9.05 -6.93
N GLY A 84 10.47 10.37 -6.92
CA GLY A 84 10.24 11.13 -5.69
C GLY A 84 8.96 10.74 -4.95
N GLN A 85 7.87 10.41 -5.67
CA GLN A 85 6.66 9.88 -5.04
C GLN A 85 6.86 8.48 -4.49
N ALA A 86 7.54 7.61 -5.24
CA ALA A 86 7.87 6.27 -4.80
C ALA A 86 8.69 6.30 -3.49
N GLY A 87 9.73 7.14 -3.44
CA GLY A 87 10.56 7.32 -2.24
C GLY A 87 9.75 7.76 -1.02
N ARG A 88 8.91 8.80 -1.17
CA ARG A 88 8.03 9.26 -0.08
C ARG A 88 7.08 8.17 0.42
N MET A 89 6.56 7.34 -0.49
CA MET A 89 5.66 6.26 -0.11
C MET A 89 6.39 5.13 0.61
N THR A 90 7.55 4.71 0.10
CA THR A 90 8.39 3.69 0.76
C THR A 90 8.78 4.12 2.18
N GLU A 91 9.12 5.39 2.38
CA GLU A 91 9.36 5.93 3.72
C GLU A 91 8.12 5.91 4.62
N ALA A 92 6.95 6.29 4.08
CA ALA A 92 5.71 6.29 4.84
C ALA A 92 5.32 4.88 5.29
N LEU A 93 5.44 3.89 4.40
CA LEU A 93 5.20 2.48 4.70
C LEU A 93 6.18 1.94 5.74
N SER A 94 7.47 2.29 5.61
CA SER A 94 8.48 1.89 6.58
C SER A 94 8.20 2.45 7.97
N ARG A 95 7.75 3.71 8.07
CA ARG A 95 7.33 4.32 9.35
C ARG A 95 6.08 3.64 9.92
N SER A 96 5.08 3.34 9.08
CA SER A 96 3.87 2.63 9.52
C SER A 96 4.20 1.25 10.08
N ALA A 97 5.02 0.47 9.36
CA ALA A 97 5.46 -0.85 9.79
C ALA A 97 6.25 -0.80 11.11
N PHE A 98 7.13 0.21 11.28
CA PHE A 98 7.86 0.41 12.53
C PHE A 98 6.93 0.70 13.72
N LEU A 99 5.92 1.56 13.54
CA LEU A 99 4.94 1.87 14.57
C LEU A 99 4.07 0.66 14.93
N GLN A 100 3.64 -0.12 13.94
CA GLN A 100 2.88 -1.36 14.16
C GLN A 100 3.71 -2.39 14.93
N SER A 101 4.99 -2.58 14.57
CA SER A 101 5.90 -3.48 15.30
C SER A 101 6.07 -3.03 16.75
N SER A 102 6.32 -1.74 16.99
CA SER A 102 6.52 -1.20 18.35
C SER A 102 5.25 -1.35 19.21
N ALA A 103 4.07 -1.12 18.63
CA ALA A 103 2.79 -1.31 19.31
C ALA A 103 2.54 -2.79 19.63
N ASN A 104 2.93 -3.70 18.73
CA ASN A 104 2.79 -5.13 18.95
C ASN A 104 3.71 -5.59 20.09
N ASP A 105 4.97 -5.14 20.11
CA ASP A 105 5.93 -5.45 21.19
C ASP A 105 5.44 -4.98 22.57
N LEU A 106 4.90 -3.75 22.65
CA LEU A 106 4.28 -3.23 23.86
C LEU A 106 3.06 -4.06 24.29
N SER A 107 2.22 -4.48 23.34
CA SER A 107 1.06 -5.31 23.64
C SER A 107 1.45 -6.69 24.16
N THR A 108 2.47 -7.32 23.58
CA THR A 108 2.98 -8.62 24.06
C THR A 108 3.59 -8.51 25.45
N ALA A 109 4.32 -7.43 25.74
CA ALA A 109 4.90 -7.21 27.06
C ALA A 109 3.80 -7.04 28.15
N ILE A 110 2.72 -6.31 27.84
CA ILE A 110 1.58 -6.15 28.76
C ILE A 110 0.85 -7.47 28.99
N LEU A 111 0.69 -8.29 27.94
CA LEU A 111 0.06 -9.61 28.05
C LEU A 111 0.90 -10.57 28.88
N ASP A 112 2.23 -10.58 28.69
CA ASP A 112 3.15 -11.40 29.48
C ASP A 112 3.17 -10.96 30.96
N GLU A 113 3.13 -9.65 31.23
CA GLU A 113 3.06 -9.11 32.60
C GLU A 113 1.73 -9.47 33.28
N ALA A 114 0.61 -9.45 32.56
CA ALA A 114 -0.70 -9.86 33.08
C ALA A 114 -0.82 -11.39 33.30
N MET A 115 -0.03 -12.20 32.59
CA MET A 115 0.03 -13.65 32.76
C MET A 115 1.05 -14.11 33.81
N ALA A 116 1.93 -13.22 34.31
CA ALA A 116 2.78 -13.54 35.43
C ALA A 116 1.92 -13.84 36.67
N PRO A 117 2.08 -15.01 37.32
CA PRO A 117 1.24 -15.36 38.46
C PRO A 117 1.43 -14.32 39.55
N ALA A 118 0.33 -13.66 39.95
CA ALA A 118 0.28 -12.86 41.16
C ALA A 118 0.73 -13.77 42.31
N SER A 119 2.01 -13.67 42.66
CA SER A 119 2.58 -14.41 43.77
C SER A 119 1.94 -13.83 45.02
N SER A 120 0.84 -14.46 45.43
CA SER A 120 0.14 -14.21 46.67
C SER A 120 1.18 -14.41 47.79
N SER A 121 1.73 -13.29 48.25
CA SER A 121 2.48 -13.27 49.49
C SER A 121 1.47 -13.48 50.62
N LEU A 122 1.70 -14.55 51.37
CA LEU A 122 1.00 -14.93 52.59
C LEU A 122 1.02 -13.81 53.64
#